data_AF-A0A177MFX5-F1
#
_entry.id   AF-A0A177MFX5-F1
#
_cell.length_a   1.000
_cell.length_b   1.000
_cell.length_c   1.000
_cell.angle_alpha   90.00
_cell.angle_beta   90.00
_cell.angle_gamma   90.00
#
_symmetry.space_group_name_H-M   'P 1'
#
loop_
_entity.id
_entity.type
_entity.pdbx_description
1 polymer ?
#
loop_
_entity_poly.entity_id
_entity_poly.type
_entity_poly.pdbx_seq_one_letter_code
_entity_poly.pdbx_strand_id
1 'polypeptide(L)' 'MYTAIKGTYENGQVILEETPPTDKKAKVLVMFLTEEQIAAKPAHRGVKIGSVAGKGYSIPDDFNEPLDDLKDYMW' A
#
# COMPACT_ATOMS: atom_id res chain seq x y z
N MET A 1 7.63 26.95 -1.79
CA MET A 1 8.01 25.53 -1.83
C MET A 1 7.54 24.89 -0.53
N TYR A 2 6.80 23.79 -0.60
CA TYR A 2 6.42 23.02 0.59
C TYR A 2 7.54 22.01 0.88
N THR A 3 7.99 21.94 2.12
CA THR A 3 8.99 20.97 2.56
C THR A 3 8.33 20.02 3.55
N ALA A 4 8.56 18.73 3.41
CA ALA A 4 8.19 17.73 4.40
C ALA A 4 9.44 17.42 5.22
N ILE A 5 9.31 17.45 6.55
CA ILE A 5 10.41 17.16 7.47
C ILE A 5 10.00 15.94 8.27
N LYS A 6 10.91 14.97 8.39
CA LYS A 6 10.68 13.78 9.21
C LYS A 6 10.74 14.17 10.69
N GLY A 7 9.86 13.54 11.45
CA GLY A 7 9.78 13.76 12.88
C GLY A 7 8.96 12.66 13.52
N THR A 8 9.21 12.46 14.80
CA THR A 8 8.48 11.51 15.62
C THR A 8 7.45 12.27 16.46
N TYR A 9 6.25 11.71 16.58
CA TYR A 9 5.22 12.23 17.47
C TYR A 9 5.17 11.37 18.74
N GLU A 10 5.36 12.00 19.89
CA GLU A 10 5.34 11.34 21.19
C GLU A 10 4.60 12.21 22.21
N ASN A 11 3.61 11.64 22.90
CA ASN A 11 2.90 12.28 24.02
C ASN A 11 2.34 13.69 23.74
N GLY A 12 1.90 13.99 22.51
CA GLY A 12 1.40 15.31 22.14
C GLY A 12 2.46 16.26 21.58
N GLN A 13 3.72 15.86 21.54
CA GLN A 13 4.84 16.65 21.03
C GLN A 13 5.35 16.09 19.70
N VAL A 14 5.59 16.97 18.73
CA VAL A 14 6.30 16.64 17.49
C VAL A 14 7.77 16.98 17.66
N ILE A 15 8.63 15.98 17.55
CA ILE A 15 10.09 16.10 17.63
C ILE A 15 10.62 16.00 16.20
N LEU A 16 11.21 17.08 15.69
CA LEU A 16 11.81 17.10 14.35
C LEU A 16 13.17 16.41 14.39
N GLU A 17 13.42 15.54 13.43
CA GLU A 17 14.72 14.84 13.30
C GLU A 17 15.73 15.65 12.50
N GLU A 18 15.26 16.64 11.75
CA GLU A 18 16.08 17.49 10.89
C GLU A 18 15.84 18.97 11.18
N THR A 19 16.84 19.81 10.88
CA THR A 19 16.72 21.26 11.03
C THR A 19 15.79 21.83 9.94
N PRO A 20 14.71 22.54 10.31
CA PRO A 20 13.83 23.14 9.33
C PRO A 20 14.53 24.26 8.54
N PRO A 21 14.13 24.53 7.28
CA PRO A 21 14.79 25.52 6.43
C PRO A 21 14.46 26.98 6.79
N THR A 22 13.76 27.21 7.91
CA THR A 22 13.33 28.54 8.33
C THR A 22 13.44 28.68 9.85
N ASP A 23 14.07 29.77 10.27
CA ASP A 23 14.16 30.17 11.68
C ASP A 23 13.01 31.08 12.11
N LYS A 24 12.14 31.47 11.16
CA LYS A 24 11.02 32.40 11.39
C LYS A 24 9.74 31.64 11.76
N LYS A 25 8.90 32.29 12.58
CA LYS A 25 7.56 31.77 12.94
C LYS A 25 6.74 31.47 11.68
N ALA A 26 6.36 30.21 11.51
CA ALA A 26 5.57 29.73 10.38
C ALA A 26 4.40 28.86 10.86
N LYS A 27 3.33 28.77 10.06
CA LYS A 27 2.26 27.79 10.26
C LYS A 27 2.70 26.47 9.65
N VAL A 28 2.50 25.38 10.38
CA VAL A 28 2.87 24.03 9.95
C VAL A 28 1.64 23.13 9.91
N LEU A 29 1.66 22.16 9.00
CA LEU A 29 0.68 21.08 8.92
C LEU A 29 1.39 19.78 9.28
N VAL A 30 0.86 19.06 10.26
CA VAL A 30 1.42 17.78 10.72
C VAL A 30 0.63 16.66 10.06
N MET A 31 1.32 15.80 9.32
CA MET A 31 0.74 14.64 8.66
C MET A 31 1.29 13.38 9.29
N PHE A 32 0.40 12.53 9.80
CA PHE A 32 0.75 11.24 10.37
C PHE A 32 0.80 10.21 9.26
N LEU A 33 1.99 9.63 9.04
CA LEU A 33 2.16 8.51 8.12
C LEU A 33 1.85 7.24 8.90
N THR A 34 0.67 6.67 8.67
CA THR A 34 0.37 5.33 9.14
C THR A 34 1.06 4.36 8.20
N GLU A 35 2.12 3.71 8.64
CA GLU A 35 2.52 2.46 8.00
C GLU A 35 1.37 1.48 8.26
N GLU A 36 0.52 1.26 7.26
CA GLU A 36 -0.32 0.09 7.24
C GLU A 36 0.64 -1.10 7.32
N GLN A 37 0.84 -1.63 8.53
CA GLN A 37 1.41 -2.96 8.69
C GLN A 37 0.60 -3.82 7.74
N ILE A 38 1.25 -4.32 6.69
CA ILE A 38 0.63 -5.19 5.71
C ILE A 38 0.13 -6.37 6.53
N ALA A 39 -1.14 -6.31 6.94
CA ALA A 39 -1.79 -7.38 7.65
C ALA A 39 -1.64 -8.56 6.72
N ALA A 40 -0.93 -9.60 7.19
CA ALA A 40 -0.64 -10.78 6.40
C ALA A 40 -1.93 -11.18 5.66
N LYS A 41 -1.90 -11.07 4.32
CA LYS A 41 -3.08 -11.30 3.48
C LYS A 41 -3.73 -12.61 3.95
N PRO A 42 -5.03 -12.63 4.30
CA PRO A 42 -5.69 -13.87 4.66
C PRO A 42 -5.53 -14.86 3.50
N ALA A 43 -5.21 -16.13 3.83
CA ALA A 43 -4.93 -17.16 2.84
C ALA A 43 -6.02 -17.22 1.76
N HIS A 44 -5.60 -16.92 0.53
CA HIS A 44 -6.42 -16.74 -0.66
C HIS A 44 -7.37 -17.92 -0.90
N ARG A 45 -8.67 -17.63 -1.01
CA ARG A 45 -9.70 -18.62 -1.37
C ARG A 45 -10.39 -18.08 -2.62
N GLY A 46 -9.72 -18.28 -3.75
CA GLY A 46 -10.14 -17.78 -5.06
C GLY A 46 -11.63 -18.02 -5.33
N VAL A 47 -12.29 -16.99 -5.85
CA VAL A 47 -13.72 -17.01 -6.11
C VAL A 47 -13.97 -17.82 -7.40
N LYS A 48 -14.60 -18.99 -7.27
CA LYS A 48 -15.05 -19.77 -8.43
C LYS A 48 -16.28 -19.10 -9.05
N ILE A 49 -16.10 -18.44 -10.19
CA ILE A 49 -17.24 -17.94 -10.97
C ILE A 49 -17.93 -19.13 -11.63
N GLY A 50 -19.26 -19.18 -11.45
CA GLY A 50 -20.12 -20.24 -11.93
C GLY A 50 -19.94 -20.51 -13.43
N SER A 51 -19.51 -21.75 -13.72
CA SER A 51 -19.96 -22.57 -14.84
C SER A 51 -20.29 -21.83 -16.15
N VAL A 52 -19.29 -21.21 -16.77
CA VAL A 52 -19.33 -20.99 -18.22
C VAL A 52 -18.44 -22.05 -18.88
N ALA A 53 -19.09 -23.16 -19.24
CA ALA A 53 -18.61 -24.20 -20.15
C ALA A 53 -17.16 -24.71 -19.94
N GLY A 54 -16.97 -25.54 -18.91
CA GLY A 54 -15.98 -26.64 -18.95
C GLY A 54 -14.50 -26.30 -18.84
N LYS A 55 -14.12 -25.02 -18.70
CA LYS A 55 -12.73 -24.62 -18.41
C LYS A 55 -12.72 -23.91 -17.07
N GLY A 56 -12.13 -24.57 -16.06
CA GLY A 56 -12.14 -24.18 -14.65
C GLY A 56 -11.28 -22.96 -14.34
N TYR A 57 -11.62 -21.82 -14.94
CA TYR A 57 -10.89 -20.57 -14.75
C TYR A 57 -11.06 -20.08 -13.30
N SER A 58 -9.92 -19.94 -12.63
CA SER A 58 -9.77 -19.39 -11.29
C SER A 58 -9.12 -18.02 -11.41
N ILE A 59 -9.79 -16.96 -10.94
CA ILE A 59 -9.17 -15.63 -10.87
C ILE A 59 -8.36 -15.58 -9.57
N PRO A 60 -7.04 -15.31 -9.63
CA PRO A 60 -6.24 -15.10 -8.44
C PRO A 60 -6.73 -13.84 -7.71
N ASP A 61 -6.63 -13.86 -6.38
CA ASP A 61 -7.06 -12.75 -5.53
C ASP A 61 -6.18 -11.49 -5.75
N ASP A 62 -4.98 -11.66 -6.32
CA ASP A 62 -4.11 -10.58 -6.78
C ASP A 62 -4.16 -10.47 -8.30
N PHE A 63 -4.59 -9.31 -8.80
CA PHE A 63 -4.69 -9.06 -10.24
C PHE A 63 -3.32 -9.05 -10.95
N ASN A 64 -2.23 -8.80 -10.22
CA ASN A 64 -0.88 -8.78 -10.79
C ASN A 64 -0.24 -10.17 -10.85
N GLU A 65 -0.89 -11.21 -10.32
CA GLU A 65 -0.38 -12.57 -10.45
C GLU A 65 -0.62 -13.10 -11.87
N PRO A 66 0.39 -13.74 -12.50
CA PRO A 66 0.27 -14.26 -13.84
C PRO A 66 -0.77 -15.38 -13.88
N LEU A 67 -1.71 -15.27 -14.83
CA LEU A 67 -2.69 -16.32 -15.09
C LEU A 67 -1.98 -17.54 -15.69
N ASP A 68 -1.91 -18.62 -14.91
CA ASP A 68 -1.23 -19.87 -15.30
C ASP A 68 -1.83 -20.45 -16.59
N ASP A 69 -3.15 -20.29 -16.78
CA ASP A 69 -3.90 -20.77 -17.94
C ASP A 69 -3.58 -20.02 -19.25
N LEU A 70 -2.86 -18.89 -19.21
CA LEU A 70 -2.47 -18.13 -20.40
C LEU A 70 -1.05 -18.44 -20.89
N LYS A 71 -0.28 -19.23 -20.14
CA LYS A 71 1.11 -19.59 -20.50
C LYS A 71 1.21 -20.32 -21.84
N ASP A 72 0.21 -21.14 -22.16
CA ASP A 72 0.13 -21.89 -23.42
C ASP A 72 -0.06 -20.98 -24.66
N TYR A 73 -0.36 -19.69 -24.45
CA TYR A 73 -0.56 -18.70 -25.51
C TYR A 73 0.57 -17.67 -25.63
N MET A 74 1.53 -17.66 -24.68
CA MET A 74 2.65 -16.72 -24.63
C MET A 74 3.94 -17.31 -25.23
N TRP A 75 3.88 -17.79 -26.47
CA TRP A 75 5.04 -18.28 -27.22
C TRP A 75 6.05 -17.18 -27.54
#